data_AF-A0AAX4PCQ4-F1
#
_entry.id   AF-A0AAX4PCQ4-F1
#
_cell.length_a   1.000
_cell.length_b   1.000
_cell.length_c   1.000
_cell.angle_alpha   90.00
_cell.angle_beta   90.00
_cell.angle_gamma   90.00
#
_symmetry.space_group_name_H-M   'P 1'
#
loop_
_entity.id
_entity.type
_entity.pdbx_description
1 polymer ?
#
loop_
_entity_poly.entity_id
_entity_poly.type
_entity_poly.pdbx_seq_one_letter_code
_entity_poly.pdbx_strand_id
1 'polypeptide(L)'
;MVIDIGEDGEGEGFVDLAHEEMAKIQAYAFRTRREHRAALEVARGQGAEGEEIGRYERAAAALLAKAKQEELKEALDSCVRAKDLVNDCVRRLGDMNEDDKGRVEMECLRELRALAEGGSSAGAGGARSSYPRGEATVLDAVVSDLSRTQRTLSFQSDLLQSQDQASSSPLSAYTAENFAYGTTPLDSFLEVFNHPALAARAGECRSCNMDVVVFGSSSGWLCFYAALGLGLRSVGHELLRPLVEVARSTAERHELGDDACELRLGRHARSGFEQLRHPGAGVAVLGPGPGEGGEG
;
A
#
# COMPACT_ATOMS: atom_id res chain seq x y z
N MET A 1 10.88 52.58 20.38
CA MET A 1 10.75 51.16 20.72
C MET A 1 11.45 50.40 19.61
N VAL A 2 12.75 50.18 19.80
CA VAL A 2 13.58 49.37 18.91
C VAL A 2 13.38 47.94 19.39
N ILE A 3 12.84 47.07 18.54
CA ILE A 3 12.74 45.64 18.86
C ILE A 3 14.14 45.09 18.60
N ASP A 4 14.88 44.95 19.68
CA ASP A 4 16.11 44.19 19.75
C ASP A 4 15.71 42.71 19.61
N ILE A 5 15.84 42.18 18.39
CA ILE A 5 15.66 40.76 18.13
C ILE A 5 17.01 40.14 18.47
N GLY A 6 17.10 39.54 19.66
CA GLY A 6 18.31 38.88 20.14
C GLY A 6 18.84 37.89 19.10
N GLU A 7 20.07 38.15 18.67
CA GLU A 7 21.00 37.16 18.14
C GLU A 7 21.27 36.09 19.22
N ASP A 8 21.70 34.89 18.81
CA ASP A 8 21.97 33.67 19.61
C ASP A 8 20.93 32.54 19.51
N GLY A 9 20.15 32.51 18.42
CA GLY A 9 19.61 31.25 17.93
C GLY A 9 20.64 30.59 17.00
N GLU A 10 21.45 29.66 17.50
CA GLU A 10 22.23 28.73 16.66
C GLU A 10 21.25 27.87 15.83
N GLY A 11 20.72 28.44 14.75
CA GLY A 11 19.92 27.70 13.79
C GLY A 11 20.80 26.61 13.16
N GLU A 12 20.30 25.37 13.13
CA GLU A 12 20.98 24.28 12.42
C GLU A 12 21.30 24.72 11.00
N GLY A 13 22.59 24.70 10.64
CA GLY A 13 23.03 25.14 9.32
C GLY A 13 22.50 24.22 8.23
N PHE A 14 22.41 24.72 6.99
CA PHE A 14 21.99 23.92 5.83
C PHE A 14 22.72 22.56 5.73
N VAL A 15 24.02 22.55 6.05
CA VAL A 15 24.85 21.34 6.01
C VAL A 15 24.35 20.28 6.99
N ASP A 16 23.97 20.67 8.20
CA ASP A 16 23.49 19.74 9.24
C ASP A 16 22.14 19.14 8.84
N LEU A 17 21.21 19.98 8.38
CA LEU A 17 19.90 19.55 7.87
C LEU A 17 20.04 18.64 6.64
N ALA A 18 20.95 18.96 5.72
CA ALA A 18 21.19 18.13 4.54
C ALA A 18 21.79 16.77 4.92
N HIS A 19 22.73 16.73 5.88
CA HIS A 19 23.27 15.48 6.42
C HIS A 19 22.19 14.63 7.09
N GLU A 20 21.28 15.24 7.85
CA GLU A 20 20.17 14.52 8.49
C GLU A 20 19.28 13.83 7.43
N GLU A 21 18.87 14.55 6.38
CA GLU A 21 18.05 13.99 5.30
C GLU A 21 18.80 12.92 4.49
N MET A 22 20.08 13.14 4.20
CA MET A 22 20.91 12.11 3.55
C MET A 22 21.03 10.84 4.40
N ALA A 23 21.16 10.98 5.73
CA ALA A 23 21.21 9.84 6.63
C ALA A 23 19.90 9.02 6.59
N LYS A 24 18.73 9.67 6.48
CA LYS A 24 17.43 8.99 6.30
C LYS A 24 17.41 8.18 5.00
N ILE A 25 17.86 8.76 3.88
CA ILE A 25 17.92 8.10 2.57
C ILE A 25 18.87 6.89 2.60
N GLN A 26 20.05 7.05 3.21
CA GLN A 26 21.02 5.95 3.35
C GLN A 26 20.50 4.84 4.27
N ALA A 27 19.88 5.18 5.40
CA ALA A 27 19.29 4.22 6.32
C ALA A 27 18.22 3.36 5.63
N TYR A 28 17.42 3.96 4.75
CA TYR A 28 16.47 3.25 3.89
C TYR A 28 17.18 2.20 3.02
N ALA A 29 18.20 2.61 2.25
CA ALA A 29 18.95 1.70 1.38
C ALA A 29 19.61 0.54 2.14
N PHE A 30 20.19 0.80 3.32
CA PHE A 30 20.79 -0.23 4.17
C PHE A 30 19.76 -1.24 4.68
N ARG A 31 18.58 -0.77 5.10
CA ARG A 31 17.49 -1.63 5.54
C ARG A 31 16.99 -2.52 4.40
N THR A 32 16.70 -1.94 3.23
CA THR A 32 16.25 -2.70 2.05
C THR A 32 17.29 -3.73 1.60
N ARG A 33 18.58 -3.40 1.67
CA ARG A 33 19.67 -4.37 1.40
C ARG A 33 19.67 -5.55 2.36
N ARG A 34 19.45 -5.30 3.66
CA ARG A 34 19.36 -6.35 4.68
C ARG A 34 18.16 -7.27 4.42
N GLU A 35 17.01 -6.70 4.10
CA GLU A 35 15.79 -7.45 3.76
C GLU A 35 15.97 -8.29 2.50
N HIS A 36 16.56 -7.73 1.44
CA HIS A 36 16.90 -8.46 0.21
C HIS A 36 17.80 -9.67 0.50
N ARG A 37 18.85 -9.48 1.32
CA ARG A 37 19.77 -10.55 1.69
C ARG A 37 19.06 -11.67 2.48
N ALA A 38 18.24 -11.31 3.46
CA ALA A 38 17.47 -12.28 4.23
C ALA A 38 16.54 -13.11 3.33
N ALA A 39 15.85 -12.47 2.38
CA ALA A 39 15.01 -13.18 1.42
C ALA A 39 15.82 -14.12 0.51
N LEU A 40 17.03 -13.72 0.08
CA LEU A 40 17.92 -14.59 -0.71
C LEU A 40 18.41 -15.83 0.06
N GLU A 41 18.71 -15.69 1.35
CA GLU A 41 19.14 -16.80 2.21
C GLU A 41 18.04 -17.87 2.29
N VAL A 42 16.79 -17.44 2.55
CA VAL A 42 15.62 -18.34 2.53
C VAL A 42 15.39 -18.96 1.16
N ALA A 43 15.44 -18.17 0.08
CA ALA A 43 15.21 -18.66 -1.29
C ALA A 43 16.22 -19.74 -1.70
N ARG A 44 17.45 -19.68 -1.19
CA ARG A 44 18.51 -20.68 -1.44
C ARG A 44 18.36 -21.95 -0.60
N GLY A 45 17.38 -22.01 0.31
CA GLY A 45 17.23 -23.11 1.24
C GLY A 45 18.26 -23.08 2.37
N GLN A 46 18.90 -21.93 2.64
CA GLN A 46 19.82 -21.76 3.77
C GLN A 46 18.99 -21.38 4.99
N GLY A 47 18.25 -22.35 5.54
CA GLY A 47 17.57 -22.21 6.83
C GLY A 47 18.54 -22.27 8.01
N ALA A 48 18.04 -22.02 9.22
CA ALA A 48 18.76 -22.38 10.43
C ALA A 48 19.08 -23.89 10.41
N GLU A 49 20.23 -24.29 10.97
CA GLU A 49 20.74 -25.66 10.87
C GLU A 49 19.65 -26.72 11.16
N GLY A 50 19.26 -27.48 10.13
CA GLY A 50 18.36 -28.63 10.25
C GLY A 50 16.89 -28.40 9.88
N GLU A 51 16.47 -27.18 9.52
CA GLU A 51 15.06 -26.91 9.16
C GLU A 51 14.84 -27.00 7.64
N GLU A 52 13.93 -27.87 7.21
CA GLU A 52 13.57 -28.03 5.79
C GLU A 52 12.61 -26.92 5.37
N ILE A 53 13.12 -25.93 4.63
CA ILE A 53 12.31 -24.84 4.09
C ILE A 53 11.38 -25.38 2.98
N GLY A 54 10.07 -25.16 3.16
CA GLY A 54 9.04 -25.62 2.23
C GLY A 54 9.20 -25.06 0.81
N ARG A 55 8.64 -25.76 -0.20
CA ARG A 55 8.63 -25.32 -1.61
C ARG A 55 8.04 -23.91 -1.78
N TYR A 56 6.87 -23.66 -1.19
CA TYR A 56 6.16 -22.38 -1.35
C TYR A 56 6.89 -21.24 -0.64
N GLU A 57 7.48 -21.52 0.51
CA GLU A 57 8.29 -20.55 1.25
C GLU A 57 9.54 -20.14 0.46
N ARG A 58 10.26 -21.09 -0.16
CA ARG A 58 11.37 -20.76 -1.07
C ARG A 58 10.93 -19.94 -2.28
N ALA A 59 9.79 -20.27 -2.87
CA ALA A 59 9.24 -19.54 -4.01
C ALA A 59 8.83 -18.10 -3.62
N ALA A 60 8.14 -17.95 -2.49
CA ALA A 60 7.77 -16.66 -1.92
C ALA A 60 9.01 -15.82 -1.59
N ALA A 61 10.03 -16.42 -0.99
CA ALA A 61 11.29 -15.76 -0.70
C ALA A 61 12.02 -15.30 -1.98
N ALA A 62 11.98 -16.08 -3.06
CA ALA A 62 12.55 -15.70 -4.34
C ALA A 62 11.81 -14.49 -4.96
N LEU A 63 10.48 -14.47 -4.90
CA LEU A 63 9.68 -13.33 -5.37
C LEU A 63 9.96 -12.08 -4.52
N LEU A 64 10.00 -12.22 -3.20
CA LEU A 64 10.32 -11.13 -2.29
C LEU A 64 11.74 -10.61 -2.51
N ALA A 65 12.72 -11.49 -2.71
CA ALA A 65 14.08 -11.11 -3.03
C ALA A 65 14.15 -10.29 -4.33
N LYS A 66 13.42 -10.70 -5.37
CA LYS A 66 13.34 -9.95 -6.63
C LYS A 66 12.71 -8.57 -6.43
N ALA A 67 11.58 -8.48 -5.72
CA ALA A 67 10.94 -7.20 -5.42
C ALA A 67 11.90 -6.27 -4.64
N LYS A 68 12.58 -6.81 -3.62
CA LYS A 68 13.55 -6.06 -2.81
C LYS A 68 14.82 -5.67 -3.58
N GLN A 69 15.17 -6.39 -4.64
CA GLN A 69 16.29 -6.03 -5.51
C GLN A 69 15.99 -4.74 -6.29
N GLU A 70 14.78 -4.63 -6.86
CA GLU A 70 14.37 -3.41 -7.56
C GLU A 70 14.23 -2.23 -6.59
N GLU A 71 13.62 -2.44 -5.41
CA GLU A 71 13.53 -1.44 -4.35
C GLU A 71 14.92 -0.96 -3.89
N LEU A 72 15.89 -1.88 -3.77
CA LEU A 72 17.27 -1.55 -3.41
C LEU A 72 17.95 -0.71 -4.50
N LYS A 73 17.71 -1.03 -5.77
CA LYS A 73 18.25 -0.26 -6.89
C LYS A 73 17.75 1.18 -6.85
N GLU A 74 16.44 1.39 -6.67
CA GLU A 74 15.84 2.71 -6.54
C GLU A 74 16.37 3.48 -5.31
N ALA A 75 16.58 2.78 -4.19
CA ALA A 75 17.16 3.36 -2.97
C ALA A 75 18.61 3.83 -3.17
N LEU A 76 19.41 3.06 -3.91
CA LEU A 76 20.78 3.42 -4.25
C LEU A 76 20.83 4.59 -5.22
N ASP A 77 19.97 4.61 -6.24
CA ASP A 77 19.84 5.74 -7.17
C ASP A 77 19.44 7.01 -6.42
N SER A 78 18.56 6.91 -5.41
CA SER A 78 18.19 8.03 -4.54
C SER A 78 19.36 8.55 -3.71
N CYS A 79 20.22 7.66 -3.19
CA CYS A 79 21.46 8.07 -2.50
C CYS A 79 22.39 8.87 -3.43
N VAL A 80 22.54 8.43 -4.68
CA VAL A 80 23.38 9.11 -5.68
C VAL A 80 22.80 10.49 -5.99
N ARG A 81 21.49 10.57 -6.29
CA ARG A 81 20.80 11.83 -6.56
C ARG A 81 20.90 12.82 -5.40
N ALA A 82 20.73 12.35 -4.15
CA ALA A 82 20.84 13.20 -2.97
C ALA A 82 22.24 13.80 -2.84
N LYS A 83 23.28 13.00 -3.07
CA LYS A 83 24.67 13.47 -3.07
C LYS A 83 24.91 14.52 -4.17
N ASP A 84 24.45 14.25 -5.39
CA ASP A 84 24.61 15.17 -6.51
C ASP A 84 23.90 16.50 -6.26
N LEU A 85 22.69 16.44 -5.69
CA LEU A 85 21.89 17.60 -5.32
C LEU A 85 22.58 18.49 -4.26
N VAL A 86 23.17 17.89 -3.22
CA VAL A 86 23.94 18.64 -2.21
C VAL A 86 25.20 19.26 -2.84
N ASN A 87 25.94 18.51 -3.65
CA ASN A 87 27.13 19.03 -4.32
C ASN A 87 26.80 20.22 -5.25
N ASP A 88 25.71 20.11 -6.01
CA ASP A 88 25.24 21.17 -6.89
C ASP A 88 24.77 22.40 -6.11
N CYS A 89 24.07 22.19 -4.99
CA CYS A 89 23.68 23.27 -4.08
C CYS A 89 24.92 24.00 -3.55
N VAL A 90 25.86 23.29 -2.94
CA VAL A 90 27.10 23.88 -2.38
C VAL A 90 27.89 24.64 -3.45
N ARG A 91 28.00 24.09 -4.66
CA ARG A 91 28.66 24.77 -5.79
C ARG A 91 27.98 26.08 -6.17
N ARG A 92 26.64 26.14 -6.17
CA ARG A 92 25.89 27.36 -6.48
C ARG A 92 26.04 28.42 -5.39
N LEU A 93 26.06 28.03 -4.13
CA LEU A 93 26.14 28.96 -2.99
C LEU A 93 27.42 29.80 -2.98
N GLY A 94 28.52 29.32 -3.58
CA GLY A 94 29.81 30.00 -3.60
C GLY A 94 29.80 31.41 -4.23
N ASP A 95 28.89 31.65 -5.17
CA ASP A 95 28.85 32.89 -5.97
C ASP A 95 27.60 33.76 -5.70
N MET A 96 26.76 33.39 -4.71
CA MET A 96 25.44 34.00 -4.48
C MET A 96 25.45 35.00 -3.32
N ASN A 97 24.54 35.98 -3.39
CA ASN A 97 24.24 36.86 -2.25
C ASN A 97 23.44 36.09 -1.16
N GLU A 98 23.40 36.61 0.06
CA GLU A 98 22.77 35.92 1.20
C GLU A 98 21.27 35.61 1.01
N ASP A 99 20.51 36.53 0.39
CA ASP A 99 19.07 36.32 0.13
C ASP A 99 18.83 35.16 -0.85
N ASP A 100 19.67 35.07 -1.87
CA ASP A 100 19.61 34.01 -2.88
C ASP A 100 20.10 32.65 -2.35
N LYS A 101 21.05 32.65 -1.40
CA LYS A 101 21.54 31.42 -0.74
C LYS A 101 20.42 30.70 0.00
N GLY A 102 19.70 31.42 0.87
CA GLY A 102 18.62 30.83 1.67
C GLY A 102 17.53 30.19 0.82
N ARG A 103 17.21 30.78 -0.35
CA ARG A 103 16.25 30.19 -1.30
C ARG A 103 16.76 28.89 -1.92
N VAL A 104 18.02 28.84 -2.34
CA VAL A 104 18.63 27.63 -2.94
C VAL A 104 18.78 26.51 -1.92
N GLU A 105 19.17 26.83 -0.69
CA GLU A 105 19.25 25.88 0.42
C GLU A 105 17.87 25.28 0.74
N MET A 106 16.84 26.11 0.82
CA MET A 106 15.47 25.65 1.08
C MET A 106 14.93 24.75 -0.04
N GLU A 107 15.21 25.09 -1.31
CA GLU A 107 14.85 24.27 -2.46
C GLU A 107 15.55 22.90 -2.40
N CYS A 108 16.85 22.89 -2.13
CA CYS A 108 17.66 21.69 -1.96
C CYS A 108 17.12 20.80 -0.83
N LEU A 109 16.89 21.36 0.36
CA LEU A 109 16.34 20.62 1.50
C LEU A 109 14.94 20.05 1.21
N ARG A 110 14.10 20.78 0.48
CA ARG A 110 12.79 20.29 0.05
C ARG A 110 12.91 19.07 -0.87
N GLU A 111 13.88 19.06 -1.78
CA GLU A 111 14.13 17.91 -2.66
C GLU A 111 14.74 16.72 -1.92
N LEU A 112 15.67 16.96 -0.99
CA LEU A 112 16.20 15.89 -0.13
C LEU A 112 15.10 15.24 0.70
N ARG A 113 14.23 16.03 1.33
CA ARG A 113 13.07 15.52 2.06
C ARG A 113 12.15 14.70 1.17
N ALA A 114 11.90 15.17 -0.06
CA ALA A 114 11.10 14.41 -1.02
C ALA A 114 11.74 13.06 -1.39
N LEU A 115 13.07 12.99 -1.52
CA LEU A 115 13.80 11.72 -1.73
C LEU A 115 13.74 10.82 -0.49
N ALA A 116 13.89 11.39 0.71
CA ALA A 116 13.81 10.66 1.97
C ALA A 116 12.42 10.05 2.20
N GLU A 117 11.36 10.79 1.86
CA GLU A 117 9.98 10.32 1.94
C GLU A 117 9.64 9.33 0.82
N GLY A 118 10.09 9.59 -0.42
CA GLY A 118 9.80 8.78 -1.60
C GLY A 118 10.46 7.39 -1.61
N GLY A 119 11.53 7.20 -0.83
CA GLY A 119 12.09 5.88 -0.58
C GLY A 119 11.04 4.91 0.01
N SER A 120 10.13 5.38 0.87
CA SER A 120 9.17 4.50 1.56
C SER A 120 7.99 3.99 0.70
N SER A 121 7.81 4.46 -0.53
CA SER A 121 6.57 4.28 -1.31
C SER A 121 6.76 3.70 -2.72
N ALA A 122 7.71 2.81 -2.93
CA ALA A 122 7.79 2.06 -4.18
C ALA A 122 6.60 1.09 -4.30
N GLY A 123 5.57 1.49 -5.04
CA GLY A 123 4.42 0.64 -5.39
C GLY A 123 3.13 1.35 -5.82
N ALA A 124 3.00 2.67 -5.65
CA ALA A 124 1.84 3.41 -6.14
C ALA A 124 2.30 4.69 -6.84
N GLY A 125 2.10 4.76 -8.15
CA GLY A 125 2.25 6.01 -8.90
C GLY A 125 1.25 7.04 -8.38
N GLY A 126 1.71 7.87 -7.44
CA GLY A 126 0.90 8.88 -6.77
C GLY A 126 1.18 10.26 -7.32
N ALA A 127 0.18 10.83 -8.01
CA ALA A 127 -0.07 12.26 -7.90
C ALA A 127 -0.03 12.63 -6.41
N ARG A 128 0.67 13.72 -6.06
CA ARG A 128 0.78 14.20 -4.67
C ARG A 128 -0.61 14.27 -4.03
N SER A 129 -0.86 13.38 -3.09
CA SER A 129 -2.00 13.39 -2.20
C SER A 129 -1.98 14.72 -1.42
N SER A 130 -2.93 15.61 -1.71
CA SER A 130 -3.02 16.96 -1.14
C SER A 130 -3.73 16.98 0.21
N TYR A 131 -3.90 15.82 0.85
CA TYR A 131 -4.58 15.75 2.13
C TYR A 131 -3.74 16.42 3.23
N PRO A 132 -4.34 17.29 4.04
CA PRO A 132 -3.66 17.83 5.20
C PRO A 132 -3.20 16.68 6.09
N ARG A 133 -1.91 16.67 6.48
CA ARG A 133 -1.36 15.75 7.48
C ARG A 133 -2.02 16.04 8.84
N GLY A 134 -3.25 15.56 9.01
CA GLY A 134 -3.95 15.49 10.29
C GLY A 134 -3.47 14.30 11.12
N GLU A 135 -4.05 14.11 12.30
CA GLU A 135 -3.84 12.91 13.12
C GLU A 135 -4.06 11.64 12.29
N ALA A 136 -3.21 10.63 12.46
CA ALA A 136 -3.30 9.37 11.73
C ALA A 136 -4.68 8.74 11.95
N THR A 137 -5.40 8.50 10.86
CA THR A 137 -6.75 7.95 10.90
C THR A 137 -6.72 6.42 11.09
N VAL A 138 -7.85 5.83 11.49
CA VAL A 138 -8.00 4.35 11.52
C VAL A 138 -7.73 3.76 10.14
N LEU A 139 -8.11 4.45 9.06
CA LEU A 139 -7.85 4.03 7.69
C LEU A 139 -6.35 3.97 7.39
N ASP A 140 -5.57 4.97 7.82
CA ASP A 140 -4.11 4.97 7.66
C ASP A 140 -3.47 3.79 8.40
N ALA A 141 -3.96 3.49 9.60
CA ALA A 141 -3.50 2.36 10.39
C ALA A 141 -3.79 1.01 9.68
N VAL A 142 -5.00 0.84 9.15
CA VAL A 142 -5.40 -0.35 8.37
C VAL A 142 -4.56 -0.50 7.10
N VAL A 143 -4.35 0.58 6.34
CA VAL A 143 -3.52 0.59 5.12
C VAL A 143 -2.08 0.19 5.43
N SER A 144 -1.54 0.72 6.52
CA SER A 144 -0.18 0.40 6.99
C SER A 144 -0.07 -1.06 7.40
N ASP A 145 -1.05 -1.58 8.14
CA ASP A 145 -1.03 -2.97 8.63
C ASP A 145 -1.16 -3.99 7.48
N LEU A 146 -2.07 -3.75 6.53
CA LEU A 146 -2.19 -4.58 5.33
C LEU A 146 -0.91 -4.56 4.50
N SER A 147 -0.36 -3.37 4.24
CA SER A 147 0.90 -3.23 3.50
C SER A 147 2.03 -4.01 4.16
N ARG A 148 2.15 -3.93 5.49
CA ARG A 148 3.15 -4.66 6.26
C ARG A 148 2.93 -6.17 6.17
N THR A 149 1.69 -6.62 6.36
CA THR A 149 1.33 -8.05 6.33
C THR A 149 1.61 -8.65 4.95
N GLN A 150 1.23 -7.96 3.87
CA GLN A 150 1.45 -8.43 2.51
C GLN A 150 2.93 -8.54 2.14
N ARG A 151 3.83 -7.83 2.82
CA ARG A 151 5.28 -7.91 2.62
C ARG A 151 5.94 -9.06 3.39
N THR A 152 5.19 -9.78 4.22
CA THR A 152 5.73 -10.91 4.99
C THR A 152 5.88 -12.16 4.12
N LEU A 153 6.90 -12.94 4.43
CA LEU A 153 7.16 -14.21 3.75
C LEU A 153 6.03 -15.23 3.96
N SER A 154 5.50 -15.31 5.19
CA SER A 154 4.40 -16.21 5.52
C SER A 154 3.17 -15.92 4.67
N PHE A 155 2.76 -14.65 4.58
CA PHE A 155 1.65 -14.25 3.72
C PHE A 155 1.86 -14.65 2.26
N GLN A 156 3.05 -14.35 1.71
CA GLN A 156 3.36 -14.68 0.33
C GLN A 156 3.38 -16.20 0.08
N SER A 157 3.89 -16.98 1.02
CA SER A 157 3.91 -18.44 0.96
C SER A 157 2.48 -19.01 0.98
N ASP A 158 1.65 -18.58 1.94
CA ASP A 158 0.27 -19.05 2.10
C ASP A 158 -0.59 -18.69 0.89
N LEU A 159 -0.36 -17.50 0.32
CA LEU A 159 -1.02 -17.04 -0.89
C LEU A 159 -0.65 -17.91 -2.10
N LEU A 160 0.64 -18.14 -2.34
CA LEU A 160 1.10 -19.00 -3.44
C LEU A 160 0.57 -20.43 -3.31
N GLN A 161 0.59 -20.99 -2.10
CA GLN A 161 0.04 -22.31 -1.84
C GLN A 161 -1.46 -22.36 -2.14
N SER A 162 -2.22 -21.36 -1.70
CA SER A 162 -3.66 -21.30 -1.93
C SER A 162 -4.03 -21.10 -3.40
N GLN A 163 -3.25 -20.31 -4.14
CA GLN A 163 -3.40 -20.16 -5.59
C GLN A 163 -3.15 -21.49 -6.31
N ASP A 164 -2.06 -22.20 -5.99
CA ASP A 164 -1.73 -23.50 -6.59
C ASP A 164 -2.82 -24.54 -6.32
N GLN A 165 -3.34 -24.59 -5.09
CA GLN A 165 -4.47 -25.46 -4.71
C GLN A 165 -5.76 -25.10 -5.45
N ALA A 166 -6.08 -23.81 -5.56
CA ALA A 166 -7.27 -23.34 -6.26
C ALA A 166 -7.20 -23.63 -7.78
N SER A 167 -6.01 -23.50 -8.39
CA SER A 167 -5.80 -23.80 -9.81
C SER A 167 -5.69 -25.29 -10.13
N SER A 168 -5.21 -26.11 -9.19
CA SER A 168 -5.04 -27.56 -9.40
C SER A 168 -6.34 -28.36 -9.24
N SER A 169 -7.42 -27.73 -8.77
CA SER A 169 -8.71 -28.43 -8.60
C SER A 169 -9.32 -28.78 -9.97
N PRO A 170 -9.72 -30.05 -10.21
CA PRO A 170 -10.33 -30.48 -11.47
C PRO A 170 -11.65 -29.77 -11.81
N LEU A 171 -12.24 -29.11 -10.83
CA LEU A 171 -13.50 -28.36 -10.95
C LEU A 171 -13.26 -26.85 -11.06
N SER A 172 -12.01 -26.39 -11.02
CA SER A 172 -11.66 -24.97 -11.08
C SER A 172 -11.64 -24.48 -12.51
N ALA A 173 -12.41 -23.44 -12.79
CA ALA A 173 -12.27 -22.66 -14.01
C ALA A 173 -11.13 -21.61 -13.90
N TYR A 174 -10.41 -21.56 -12.77
CA TYR A 174 -9.41 -20.54 -12.49
C TYR A 174 -7.98 -21.05 -12.73
N THR A 175 -7.23 -20.36 -13.58
CA THR A 175 -5.79 -20.54 -13.76
C THR A 175 -5.00 -19.67 -12.77
N ALA A 176 -3.69 -19.90 -12.65
CA ALA A 176 -2.84 -19.09 -11.79
C ALA A 176 -2.86 -17.60 -12.20
N GLU A 177 -2.99 -17.31 -13.49
CA GLU A 177 -3.11 -15.96 -14.03
C GLU A 177 -4.42 -15.27 -13.63
N ASN A 178 -5.47 -16.02 -13.28
CA ASN A 178 -6.72 -15.43 -12.77
C ASN A 178 -6.58 -14.86 -11.35
N PHE A 179 -5.47 -15.16 -10.64
CA PHE A 179 -5.19 -14.69 -9.29
C PHE A 179 -4.19 -13.53 -9.25
N ALA A 180 -4.24 -12.63 -10.24
CA ALA A 180 -3.46 -11.41 -10.26
C ALA A 180 -4.03 -10.38 -9.25
N TYR A 181 -3.56 -10.44 -8.01
CA TYR A 181 -3.91 -9.46 -6.99
C TYR A 181 -2.96 -8.26 -7.09
N GLY A 182 -3.51 -7.10 -7.44
CA GLY A 182 -2.84 -5.81 -7.29
C GLY A 182 -3.25 -5.11 -6.00
N THR A 183 -2.45 -4.13 -5.58
CA THR A 183 -2.90 -3.14 -4.60
C THR A 183 -3.67 -2.04 -5.33
N THR A 184 -4.77 -1.58 -4.73
CA THR A 184 -5.42 -0.34 -5.17
C THR A 184 -4.94 0.78 -4.26
N PRO A 185 -4.18 1.77 -4.76
CA PRO A 185 -3.77 2.91 -3.96
C PRO A 185 -5.01 3.67 -3.43
N LEU A 186 -4.99 4.05 -2.15
CA LEU A 186 -6.10 4.76 -1.53
C LEU A 186 -6.42 6.08 -2.28
N ASP A 187 -5.40 6.84 -2.67
CA ASP A 187 -5.59 8.09 -3.41
C ASP A 187 -6.33 7.88 -4.73
N SER A 188 -5.96 6.83 -5.49
CA SER A 188 -6.64 6.50 -6.75
C SER A 188 -8.09 6.10 -6.50
N PHE A 189 -8.37 5.36 -5.42
CA PHE A 189 -9.73 5.01 -5.04
C PHE A 189 -10.55 6.26 -4.69
N LEU A 190 -10.02 7.14 -3.84
CA LEU A 190 -10.71 8.37 -3.44
C LEU A 190 -10.93 9.32 -4.63
N GLU A 191 -9.96 9.41 -5.53
CA GLU A 191 -10.06 10.23 -6.74
C GLU A 191 -11.21 9.77 -7.65
N VAL A 192 -11.44 8.45 -7.76
CA VAL A 192 -12.60 7.93 -8.49
C VAL A 192 -13.90 8.42 -7.85
N PHE A 193 -13.99 8.46 -6.51
CA PHE A 193 -15.16 8.96 -5.80
C PHE A 193 -15.29 10.49 -5.77
N ASN A 194 -14.29 11.25 -6.23
CA ASN A 194 -14.44 12.67 -6.53
C ASN A 194 -15.33 12.91 -7.78
N HIS A 195 -15.59 11.88 -8.60
CA HIS A 195 -16.53 11.99 -9.71
C HIS A 195 -17.98 12.19 -9.20
N PRO A 196 -18.70 13.25 -9.65
CA PRO A 196 -20.01 13.60 -9.09
C PRO A 196 -21.05 12.47 -9.08
N ALA A 197 -21.09 11.64 -10.15
CA ALA A 197 -22.03 10.53 -10.23
C ALA A 197 -21.76 9.43 -9.18
N LEU A 198 -20.48 9.19 -8.85
CA LEU A 198 -20.10 8.18 -7.85
C LEU A 198 -20.27 8.73 -6.43
N ALA A 199 -19.96 10.01 -6.22
CA ALA A 199 -20.25 10.71 -4.97
C ALA A 199 -21.75 10.71 -4.65
N ALA A 200 -22.60 11.00 -5.65
CA ALA A 200 -24.05 10.94 -5.51
C ALA A 200 -24.52 9.53 -5.16
N ARG A 201 -24.01 8.50 -5.86
CA ARG A 201 -24.37 7.11 -5.59
C ARG A 201 -23.92 6.63 -4.20
N ALA A 202 -22.73 7.02 -3.75
CA ALA A 202 -22.28 6.78 -2.39
C ALA A 202 -23.19 7.46 -1.35
N GLY A 203 -23.65 8.69 -1.63
CA GLY A 203 -24.64 9.39 -0.82
C GLY A 203 -25.96 8.63 -0.71
N GLU A 204 -26.48 8.12 -1.82
CA GLU A 204 -27.69 7.29 -1.86
C GLU A 204 -27.51 5.98 -1.10
N CYS A 205 -26.37 5.30 -1.25
CA CYS A 205 -26.11 4.07 -0.50
C CYS A 205 -26.13 4.33 1.01
N ARG A 206 -25.56 5.45 1.48
CA ARG A 206 -25.64 5.83 2.90
C ARG A 206 -27.07 6.13 3.34
N SER A 207 -27.81 6.93 2.59
CA SER A 207 -29.17 7.33 2.98
C SER A 207 -30.18 6.18 2.95
N CYS A 208 -29.97 5.22 2.04
CA CYS A 208 -30.81 4.04 1.90
C CYS A 208 -30.30 2.81 2.67
N ASN A 209 -29.22 2.95 3.45
CA ASN A 209 -28.56 1.86 4.18
C ASN A 209 -28.28 0.64 3.27
N MET A 210 -27.72 0.89 2.10
CA MET A 210 -27.34 -0.14 1.13
C MET A 210 -25.89 -0.60 1.34
N ASP A 211 -25.67 -1.88 1.11
CA ASP A 211 -24.34 -2.49 1.16
C ASP A 211 -23.57 -2.28 -0.14
N VAL A 212 -22.27 -1.99 0.00
CA VAL A 212 -21.29 -2.08 -1.09
C VAL A 212 -20.73 -3.50 -1.13
N VAL A 213 -20.95 -4.20 -2.23
CA VAL A 213 -20.41 -5.57 -2.40
C VAL A 213 -19.17 -5.53 -3.28
N VAL A 214 -18.08 -6.12 -2.79
CA VAL A 214 -16.80 -6.25 -3.50
C VAL A 214 -16.52 -7.73 -3.77
N PHE A 215 -16.58 -8.12 -5.04
CA PHE A 215 -16.17 -9.45 -5.49
C PHE A 215 -14.67 -9.46 -5.81
N GLY A 216 -13.96 -10.47 -5.30
CA GLY A 216 -12.49 -10.47 -5.32
C GLY A 216 -11.95 -9.43 -4.35
N SER A 217 -12.47 -9.42 -3.12
CA SER A 217 -12.10 -8.41 -2.11
C SER A 217 -10.64 -8.49 -1.65
N SER A 218 -9.91 -9.55 -2.03
CA SER A 218 -8.53 -9.79 -1.63
C SER A 218 -8.39 -9.70 -0.11
N SER A 219 -7.33 -9.05 0.39
CA SER A 219 -7.13 -8.77 1.82
C SER A 219 -7.98 -7.61 2.36
N GLY A 220 -9.05 -7.22 1.66
CA GLY A 220 -10.07 -6.29 2.16
C GLY A 220 -9.86 -4.81 1.82
N TRP A 221 -8.84 -4.44 1.04
CA TRP A 221 -8.49 -3.05 0.70
C TRP A 221 -9.71 -2.17 0.36
N LEU A 222 -10.46 -2.54 -0.68
CA LEU A 222 -11.61 -1.76 -1.14
C LEU A 222 -12.77 -1.75 -0.14
N CYS A 223 -12.92 -2.82 0.65
CA CYS A 223 -13.94 -2.89 1.68
C CYS A 223 -13.62 -1.89 2.81
N PHE A 224 -12.35 -1.86 3.26
CA PHE A 224 -11.90 -0.89 4.26
C PHE A 224 -11.97 0.55 3.75
N TYR A 225 -11.64 0.79 2.48
CA TYR A 225 -11.76 2.13 1.90
C TYR A 225 -13.21 2.60 1.83
N ALA A 226 -14.14 1.71 1.46
CA ALA A 226 -15.56 2.03 1.47
C ALA A 226 -16.07 2.30 2.91
N ALA A 227 -15.73 1.43 3.85
CA ALA A 227 -16.15 1.54 5.25
C ALA A 227 -15.59 2.80 5.94
N LEU A 228 -14.28 3.00 5.88
CA LEU A 228 -13.59 4.04 6.64
C LEU A 228 -13.45 5.35 5.87
N GLY A 229 -13.26 5.28 4.55
CA GLY A 229 -13.10 6.47 3.70
C GLY A 229 -14.42 7.07 3.26
N LEU A 230 -15.45 6.24 3.02
CA LEU A 230 -16.74 6.70 2.51
C LEU A 230 -17.90 6.53 3.52
N GLY A 231 -17.68 5.90 4.66
CA GLY A 231 -18.74 5.63 5.64
C GLY A 231 -19.83 4.70 5.10
N LEU A 232 -19.46 3.75 4.25
CA LEU A 232 -20.36 2.79 3.60
C LEU A 232 -20.15 1.39 4.17
N ARG A 233 -21.24 0.72 4.60
CA ARG A 233 -21.17 -0.69 4.95
C ARG A 233 -20.71 -1.49 3.72
N SER A 234 -19.72 -2.34 3.92
CA SER A 234 -19.13 -3.13 2.83
C SER A 234 -19.15 -4.63 3.13
N VAL A 235 -19.33 -5.43 2.08
CA VAL A 235 -19.28 -6.89 2.12
C VAL A 235 -18.31 -7.40 1.07
N GLY A 236 -17.19 -7.95 1.52
CA GLY A 236 -16.15 -8.51 0.67
C GLY A 236 -16.33 -10.01 0.45
N HIS A 237 -16.23 -10.46 -0.80
CA HIS A 237 -16.19 -11.87 -1.16
C HIS A 237 -14.85 -12.22 -1.79
N GLU A 238 -14.17 -13.22 -1.22
CA GLU A 238 -12.85 -13.67 -1.71
C GLU A 238 -12.78 -15.20 -1.72
N LEU A 239 -12.12 -15.76 -2.74
CA LEU A 239 -11.99 -17.20 -2.94
C LEU A 239 -10.84 -17.80 -2.12
N LEU A 240 -9.75 -17.04 -1.97
CA LEU A 240 -8.56 -17.52 -1.26
C LEU A 240 -8.68 -17.26 0.23
N ARG A 241 -8.73 -18.35 1.01
CA ARG A 241 -8.87 -18.32 2.46
C ARG A 241 -7.84 -17.43 3.17
N PRO A 242 -6.52 -17.46 2.86
CA PRO A 242 -5.56 -16.62 3.56
C PRO A 242 -5.85 -15.12 3.43
N LEU A 243 -6.40 -14.68 2.28
CA LEU A 243 -6.76 -13.29 2.06
C LEU A 243 -7.93 -12.86 2.95
N VAL A 244 -8.96 -13.72 3.07
CA VAL A 244 -10.09 -13.50 3.99
C VAL A 244 -9.63 -13.45 5.44
N GLU A 245 -8.74 -14.36 5.83
CA GLU A 245 -8.22 -14.43 7.21
C GLU A 245 -7.40 -13.20 7.56
N VAL A 246 -6.56 -12.71 6.65
CA VAL A 246 -5.84 -11.43 6.82
C VAL A 246 -6.82 -10.27 6.96
N ALA A 247 -7.83 -10.19 6.09
CA ALA A 247 -8.81 -9.12 6.11
C ALA A 247 -9.59 -9.11 7.44
N ARG A 248 -10.09 -10.26 7.89
CA ARG A 248 -10.80 -10.39 9.17
C ARG A 248 -9.92 -10.04 10.37
N SER A 249 -8.71 -10.58 10.41
CA SER A 249 -7.77 -10.28 11.50
C SER A 249 -7.43 -8.79 11.56
N THR A 250 -7.37 -8.12 10.40
CA THR A 250 -7.15 -6.68 10.32
C THR A 250 -8.37 -5.92 10.83
N ALA A 251 -9.58 -6.30 10.41
CA ALA A 251 -10.83 -5.72 10.91
C ALA A 251 -10.93 -5.84 12.44
N GLU A 252 -10.64 -7.02 13.00
CA GLU A 252 -10.62 -7.28 14.44
C GLU A 252 -9.61 -6.40 15.18
N ARG A 253 -8.36 -6.30 14.69
CA ARG A 253 -7.31 -5.47 15.31
C ARG A 253 -7.64 -3.98 15.34
N HIS A 254 -8.42 -3.51 14.38
CA HIS A 254 -8.84 -2.12 14.25
C HIS A 254 -10.28 -1.90 14.71
N GLU A 255 -10.88 -2.88 15.41
CA GLU A 255 -12.20 -2.80 16.02
C GLU A 255 -13.32 -2.44 15.00
N LEU A 256 -13.16 -2.90 13.76
CA LEU A 256 -14.17 -2.74 12.72
C LEU A 256 -15.23 -3.83 12.88
N GLY A 257 -16.41 -3.44 13.35
CA GLY A 257 -17.55 -4.36 13.47
C GLY A 257 -18.10 -4.82 12.11
N ASP A 258 -18.87 -5.92 12.13
CA ASP A 258 -19.56 -6.47 10.95
C ASP A 258 -20.59 -5.50 10.32
N ASP A 259 -21.00 -4.48 11.09
CA ASP A 259 -21.85 -3.39 10.63
C ASP A 259 -21.11 -2.39 9.72
N ALA A 260 -19.77 -2.37 9.77
CA ALA A 260 -18.93 -1.54 8.91
C ALA A 260 -18.36 -2.35 7.74
N CYS A 261 -17.82 -3.54 8.01
CA CYS A 261 -17.10 -4.34 7.02
C CYS A 261 -17.23 -5.83 7.31
N GLU A 262 -17.83 -6.60 6.40
CA GLU A 262 -17.96 -8.04 6.53
C GLU A 262 -17.17 -8.77 5.44
N LEU A 263 -16.29 -9.70 5.82
CA LEU A 263 -15.41 -10.41 4.89
C LEU A 263 -15.81 -11.88 4.83
N ARG A 264 -16.10 -12.38 3.63
CA ARG A 264 -16.65 -13.73 3.41
C ARG A 264 -15.78 -14.55 2.48
N LEU A 265 -15.57 -15.82 2.86
CA LEU A 265 -15.02 -16.82 1.96
C LEU A 265 -16.09 -17.24 0.95
N GLY A 266 -15.88 -16.92 -0.32
CA GLY A 266 -16.76 -17.28 -1.42
C GLY A 266 -16.80 -18.78 -1.62
N ARG A 267 -17.95 -19.42 -1.34
CA ARG A 267 -18.20 -20.82 -1.71
C ARG A 267 -18.94 -20.85 -3.04
N HIS A 268 -18.20 -20.92 -4.14
CA HIS A 268 -18.70 -20.86 -5.53
C HIS A 268 -19.50 -19.58 -5.87
N ALA A 269 -19.07 -18.86 -6.92
CA ALA A 269 -19.66 -17.58 -7.33
C ALA A 269 -21.19 -17.61 -7.55
N ARG A 270 -21.78 -18.79 -7.83
CA ARG A 270 -23.23 -18.95 -8.00
C ARG A 270 -24.04 -18.70 -6.71
N SER A 271 -23.51 -19.05 -5.53
CA SER A 271 -24.26 -18.89 -4.28
C SER A 271 -24.32 -17.44 -3.80
N GLY A 272 -23.29 -16.63 -4.11
CA GLY A 272 -23.25 -15.21 -3.73
C GLY A 272 -24.36 -14.40 -4.38
N PHE A 273 -24.59 -14.57 -5.69
CA PHE A 273 -25.69 -13.90 -6.40
C PHE A 273 -27.07 -14.36 -5.95
N GLU A 274 -27.23 -15.63 -5.55
CA GLU A 274 -28.48 -16.14 -4.98
C GLU A 274 -28.74 -15.58 -3.57
N GLN A 275 -27.70 -15.37 -2.76
CA GLN A 275 -27.79 -14.76 -1.43
C GLN A 275 -28.09 -13.25 -1.49
N LEU A 276 -27.70 -12.55 -2.57
CA LEU A 276 -28.04 -11.14 -2.79
C LEU A 276 -29.53 -10.93 -3.15
N ARG A 277 -30.32 -12.00 -3.32
CA ARG A 277 -31.78 -11.95 -3.50
C ARG A 277 -32.55 -11.92 -2.17
N HIS A 278 -31.98 -11.35 -1.11
CA HIS A 278 -32.76 -11.10 0.11
C HIS A 278 -33.78 -9.97 -0.15
N PRO A 279 -35.09 -10.19 0.08
CA PRO A 279 -36.10 -9.15 -0.10
C PRO A 279 -35.99 -8.15 1.07
N GLY A 280 -35.15 -7.13 0.94
CA GLY A 280 -35.06 -6.05 1.92
C GLY A 280 -33.80 -5.18 1.87
N ALA A 281 -32.70 -5.66 1.31
CA ALA A 281 -31.45 -4.89 1.21
C ALA A 281 -31.18 -4.55 -0.26
N GLY A 282 -31.14 -3.26 -0.60
CA GLY A 282 -30.66 -2.82 -1.90
C GLY A 282 -29.16 -3.09 -2.01
N VAL A 283 -28.73 -3.80 -3.06
CA VAL A 283 -27.31 -4.11 -3.29
C VAL A 283 -26.77 -3.22 -4.41
N ALA A 284 -25.64 -2.55 -4.17
CA ALA A 284 -24.85 -1.92 -5.22
C ALA A 284 -23.60 -2.77 -5.49
N VAL A 285 -23.44 -3.24 -6.73
CA VAL A 285 -22.29 -4.06 -7.14
C VAL A 285 -21.22 -3.16 -7.74
N LEU A 286 -19.99 -3.22 -7.21
CA LEU A 286 -18.81 -2.59 -7.80
C LEU A 286 -17.95 -3.67 -8.47
N GLY A 287 -17.88 -3.66 -9.79
CA GLY A 287 -17.04 -4.56 -10.59
C GLY A 287 -17.46 -4.61 -12.05
N PRO A 288 -16.62 -5.14 -12.96
CA PRO A 288 -17.06 -5.46 -14.32
C PRO A 288 -18.22 -6.45 -14.21
N GLY A 289 -19.40 -6.06 -14.72
CA GLY A 289 -20.58 -6.92 -14.72
C GLY A 289 -20.25 -8.27 -15.40
N PRO A 290 -20.94 -9.36 -15.04
CA PRO A 290 -20.78 -10.62 -15.75
C PRO A 290 -21.03 -10.34 -17.23
N GLY A 291 -20.00 -10.50 -18.05
CA GLY A 291 -20.11 -10.35 -19.50
C GLY A 291 -21.23 -11.27 -19.97
N GLU A 292 -22.25 -10.70 -20.60
CA GLU A 292 -23.32 -11.47 -21.21
C GLU A 292 -22.67 -12.41 -22.23
N GLY A 293 -22.60 -13.68 -21.88
CA GLY A 293 -22.19 -14.73 -22.80
C GLY A 293 -23.23 -14.78 -23.91
N GLY A 294 -22.92 -14.15 -25.03
CA GLY A 294 -23.70 -14.28 -26.26
C GLY A 294 -23.69 -15.75 -26.66
N GLU A 295 -24.89 -16.34 -26.72
CA GLU A 295 -25.11 -17.62 -27.39
C GLU A 295 -24.78 -17.46 -28.88
N GLY A 296 -23.82 -18.25 -29.36
CA GLY A 296 -23.45 -18.40 -30.76
C GLY A 296 -23.17 -19.87 -31.06
#